data_AF-X1H4J9-F1
#
_entry.id   AF-X1H4J9-F1
#
_cell.length_a   1.000
_cell.length_b   1.000
_cell.length_c   1.000
_cell.angle_alpha   90.00
_cell.angle_beta   90.00
_cell.angle_gamma   90.00
#
_symmetry.space_group_name_H-M   'P 1'
#
loop_
_entity.id
_entity.type
_entity.pdbx_description
1 polymer ?
#
loop_
_entity_poly.entity_id
_entity_poly.type
_entity_poly.pdbx_seq_one_letter_code
_entity_poly.pdbx_strand_id
1 'polypeptide(L)'
;RVRQGGSAGGHKGVGSIITELGSQNFIRIRAGIGRPIKNEGFTEFSEDEIINYVLSDFTPDEKQAITQVIPRVSEAILCLLTEGLVAVMNRYN
;
A
#
# COMPACT_ATOMS: atom_id res chain seq x y z
N ARG A 1 -5.00 5.02 0.53
CA ARG A 1 -5.02 5.44 1.97
C ARG A 1 -3.72 6.13 2.35
N VAL A 2 -3.79 7.35 2.85
CA VAL A 2 -2.70 8.15 3.42
C VAL A 2 -2.64 7.98 4.94
N ARG A 3 -1.43 7.81 5.49
CA ARG A 3 -1.19 7.69 6.93
C ARG A 3 0.16 8.29 7.30
N GLN A 4 0.23 9.01 8.42
CA GLN A 4 1.49 9.36 9.08
C GLN A 4 1.80 8.32 10.15
N GLY A 5 3.02 7.81 10.18
CA GLY A 5 3.43 6.86 11.22
C GLY A 5 2.84 5.45 11.08
N GLY A 6 3.31 4.56 11.95
CA GLY A 6 2.90 3.15 12.07
C GLY A 6 4.01 2.16 11.70
N SER A 7 3.77 0.88 11.95
CA SER A 7 4.71 -0.19 11.62
C SER A 7 4.79 -0.47 10.11
N ALA A 8 5.77 -1.29 9.72
CA ALA A 8 5.96 -1.75 8.34
C ALA A 8 4.81 -2.63 7.82
N GLY A 9 4.02 -3.23 8.72
CA GLY A 9 2.87 -4.06 8.34
C GLY A 9 3.22 -5.23 7.41
N GLY A 10 4.40 -5.84 7.58
CA GLY A 10 4.92 -6.92 6.75
C GLY A 10 5.69 -6.49 5.50
N HIS A 11 5.71 -5.19 5.16
CA HIS A 11 6.42 -4.71 3.97
C HIS A 11 7.93 -4.56 4.23
N LYS A 12 8.76 -5.43 3.62
CA LYS A 12 10.23 -5.46 3.81
C LYS A 12 10.92 -4.12 3.51
N GLY A 13 10.56 -3.45 2.40
CA GLY A 13 11.11 -2.12 2.04
C GLY A 13 10.80 -1.00 3.06
N VAL A 14 9.54 -0.89 3.52
CA VAL A 14 9.17 0.07 4.58
C VAL A 14 9.89 -0.25 5.89
N GLY A 15 10.09 -1.53 6.21
CA GLY A 15 10.89 -1.96 7.36
C GLY A 15 12.32 -1.46 7.27
N SER A 16 12.97 -1.61 6.12
CA SER A 16 14.32 -1.10 5.88
C SER A 16 14.40 0.43 6.05
N ILE A 17 13.44 1.19 5.51
CA ILE A 17 13.39 2.65 5.68
C ILE A 17 13.25 3.05 7.15
N ILE A 18 12.38 2.37 7.92
CA ILE A 18 12.22 2.63 9.36
C ILE A 18 13.52 2.37 10.11
N THR A 19 14.21 1.27 9.80
CA THR A 19 15.49 0.92 10.42
C THR A 19 16.53 1.99 10.13
N GLU A 20 16.68 2.40 8.86
CA GLU A 20 17.68 3.38 8.43
C GLU A 20 17.43 4.77 9.02
N LEU A 21 16.16 5.19 9.10
CA LEU A 21 15.78 6.48 9.67
C LEU A 21 15.73 6.47 11.21
N GLY A 22 15.75 5.31 11.85
CA GLY A 22 15.50 5.16 13.29
C GLY A 22 14.11 5.67 13.73
N SER A 23 13.18 5.85 12.80
CA SER A 23 11.91 6.51 13.05
C SER A 23 10.81 6.02 12.11
N GLN A 24 9.60 5.98 12.64
CA GLN A 24 8.39 5.70 11.87
C GLN A 24 7.66 6.98 11.43
N ASN A 25 8.12 8.16 11.85
CA ASN A 25 7.43 9.44 11.70
C ASN A 25 7.57 10.03 10.29
N PHE A 26 7.05 9.30 9.30
CA PHE A 26 6.95 9.75 7.92
C PHE A 26 5.58 9.41 7.35
N ILE A 27 5.20 10.17 6.32
CA ILE A 27 3.91 10.04 5.63
C ILE A 27 4.02 8.91 4.60
N ARG A 28 2.96 8.11 4.48
CA ARG A 28 2.86 7.01 3.53
C ARG A 28 1.54 7.06 2.80
N ILE A 29 1.58 6.87 1.48
CA ILE A 29 0.41 6.61 0.65
C ILE A 29 0.42 5.13 0.29
N ARG A 30 -0.64 4.42 0.67
CA ARG A 30 -0.82 2.97 0.42
C ARG A 30 -1.82 2.77 -0.70
N ALA A 31 -1.38 2.11 -1.77
CA ALA A 31 -2.22 1.45 -2.76
C ALA A 31 -2.38 -0.02 -2.36
N GLY A 32 -3.61 -0.47 -2.11
CA GLY A 32 -3.88 -1.85 -1.74
C GLY A 32 -3.90 -2.72 -2.99
N ILE A 33 -3.13 -3.81 -3.00
CA ILE A 33 -3.15 -4.80 -4.08
C ILE A 33 -4.06 -6.00 -3.77
N GLY A 34 -4.52 -6.13 -2.51
CA GLY A 34 -5.33 -7.28 -2.07
C GLY A 34 -4.51 -8.26 -1.23
N ARG A 35 -4.98 -9.51 -1.21
CA ARG A 35 -4.32 -10.67 -0.60
C ARG A 35 -4.59 -11.89 -1.49
N PRO A 36 -3.76 -12.94 -1.42
CA PRO A 36 -4.02 -14.16 -2.16
C PRO A 36 -5.44 -14.70 -1.88
N ILE A 37 -6.12 -15.22 -2.89
CA ILE A 37 -7.46 -15.82 -2.73
C ILE A 37 -7.27 -17.19 -2.10
N LYS A 38 -8.02 -17.49 -1.03
CA LYS A 38 -8.04 -18.81 -0.40
C LYS A 38 -9.20 -19.65 -0.90
N ASN A 39 -8.96 -20.96 -1.00
CA ASN A 39 -10.04 -21.94 -0.97
C ASN A 39 -10.52 -22.11 0.48
N GLU A 40 -11.80 -22.42 0.66
CA GLU A 40 -12.46 -22.49 1.97
C GLU A 40 -11.71 -23.39 2.97
N GLY A 41 -11.44 -22.88 4.18
CA GLY A 41 -10.88 -23.66 5.29
C GLY A 41 -9.51 -23.23 5.84
N PHE A 42 -8.77 -22.36 5.16
CA PHE A 42 -7.44 -21.90 5.64
C PHE A 42 -7.51 -20.53 6.32
N THR A 43 -6.99 -20.40 7.55
CA THR A 43 -7.02 -19.14 8.34
C THR A 43 -5.77 -18.27 8.17
N GLU A 44 -4.60 -18.85 7.85
CA GLU A 44 -3.33 -18.10 7.66
C GLU A 44 -2.71 -18.30 6.25
N PHE A 45 -1.90 -17.35 5.78
CA PHE A 45 -1.14 -17.45 4.52
C PHE A 45 0.30 -17.80 4.86
N SER A 46 0.92 -18.71 4.12
CA SER A 46 2.35 -18.95 4.26
C SER A 46 3.16 -17.77 3.73
N GLU A 47 4.41 -17.62 4.17
CA GLU A 47 5.29 -16.56 3.65
C GLU A 47 5.50 -16.70 2.14
N ASP A 48 5.64 -17.93 1.65
CA ASP A 48 5.83 -18.24 0.22
C ASP A 48 4.62 -17.81 -0.62
N GLU A 49 3.40 -18.02 -0.14
CA GLU A 49 2.18 -17.56 -0.83
C GLU A 49 2.15 -16.03 -0.96
N ILE A 50 2.54 -15.31 0.10
CA ILE A 50 2.60 -13.85 0.08
C ILE A 50 3.69 -13.38 -0.89
N ILE A 51 4.88 -13.99 -0.84
CA ILE A 51 6.00 -13.65 -1.73
C ILE A 51 5.59 -13.86 -3.19
N ASN A 52 5.02 -15.01 -3.52
CA ASN A 52 4.57 -15.31 -4.87
C ASN A 52 3.51 -14.31 -5.35
N TYR A 53 2.56 -13.94 -4.49
CA TYR A 53 1.53 -12.97 -4.83
C TYR A 53 2.09 -11.58 -5.11
N VAL A 54 3.02 -11.06 -4.29
CA VAL A 54 3.59 -9.72 -4.51
C VAL A 54 4.56 -9.64 -5.69
N LEU A 55 5.09 -10.78 -6.15
CA LEU A 55 5.97 -10.89 -7.31
C LEU A 55 5.25 -11.26 -8.60
N SER A 56 3.97 -11.63 -8.53
CA SER A 56 3.17 -12.01 -9.69
C SER A 56 2.68 -10.79 -10.46
N ASP A 57 2.47 -10.98 -11.76
CA ASP A 57 1.79 -9.99 -12.59
C ASP A 57 0.31 -9.86 -12.19
N PHE A 58 -0.23 -8.65 -12.34
CA PHE A 58 -1.67 -8.43 -12.22
C PHE A 58 -2.45 -9.21 -13.29
N THR A 59 -3.58 -9.78 -12.88
CA THR A 59 -4.61 -10.31 -13.79
C THR A 59 -5.20 -9.19 -14.67
N PRO A 60 -5.88 -9.51 -15.78
CA PRO A 60 -6.52 -8.49 -16.63
C PRO A 60 -7.48 -7.56 -15.86
N ASP A 61 -8.27 -8.12 -14.94
CA ASP A 61 -9.22 -7.36 -14.12
C ASP A 61 -8.49 -6.46 -13.12
N GLU A 62 -7.44 -6.95 -12.47
CA GLU A 62 -6.60 -6.14 -11.59
C GLU A 62 -5.83 -5.06 -12.36
N LYS A 63 -5.40 -5.32 -13.60
CA LYS A 63 -4.79 -4.33 -14.50
C LYS A 63 -5.77 -3.20 -14.81
N GLN A 64 -7.04 -3.53 -15.06
CA GLN A 64 -8.07 -2.51 -15.25
C GLN A 64 -8.29 -1.67 -13.97
N ALA A 65 -8.33 -2.33 -12.81
CA ALA A 65 -8.47 -1.65 -11.52
C ALA A 65 -7.27 -0.73 -11.23
N ILE A 66 -6.03 -1.21 -11.39
CA ILE A 66 -4.83 -0.40 -11.09
C ILE A 66 -4.69 0.79 -12.05
N THR A 67 -5.13 0.64 -13.30
CA THR A 67 -5.15 1.75 -14.28
C THR A 67 -6.01 2.91 -13.80
N GLN A 68 -7.11 2.63 -13.07
CA GLN A 68 -7.95 3.67 -12.47
C GLN A 68 -7.37 4.22 -11.15
N VAL A 69 -6.62 3.40 -10.41
CA VAL A 69 -6.01 3.79 -9.13
C VAL A 69 -4.82 4.73 -9.32
N ILE A 70 -3.99 4.52 -10.35
CA ILE A 70 -2.79 5.32 -10.62
C ILE A 70 -3.08 6.83 -10.65
N PRO A 71 -4.02 7.37 -11.46
CA PRO A 71 -4.29 8.80 -11.48
C PRO A 71 -4.77 9.32 -10.12
N ARG A 72 -5.60 8.56 -9.42
CA ARG A 72 -6.08 8.92 -8.07
C ARG A 72 -4.94 9.02 -7.06
N VAL A 73 -3.93 8.15 -7.16
CA VAL A 73 -2.72 8.22 -6.31
C VAL A 73 -1.88 9.45 -6.68
N SER A 74 -1.72 9.75 -7.98
CA SER A 74 -1.02 10.96 -8.43
C SER A 74 -1.69 12.24 -7.92
N GLU A 75 -3.02 12.33 -7.98
CA GLU A 75 -3.78 13.46 -7.42
C GLU A 75 -3.65 13.56 -5.90
N ALA A 76 -3.61 12.42 -5.19
CA ALA A 76 -3.37 12.39 -3.75
C ALA A 76 -1.95 12.89 -3.40
N ILE A 77 -0.94 12.52 -4.19
CA ILE A 77 0.43 13.03 -4.02
C ILE A 77 0.46 14.55 -4.22
N LEU A 78 -0.19 15.05 -5.29
CA LEU A 78 -0.24 16.48 -5.55
C LEU A 78 -0.94 17.23 -4.40
N CYS A 79 -2.12 16.76 -3.97
CA CYS A 79 -2.86 17.34 -2.86
C CYS A 79 -2.05 17.35 -1.55
N LEU A 80 -1.31 16.27 -1.27
CA LEU A 80 -0.42 16.22 -0.12
C LEU A 80 0.65 17.33 -0.18
N LEU A 81 1.25 17.54 -1.35
CA LEU A 81 2.32 18.53 -1.53
C LEU A 81 1.81 19.98 -1.53
N THR A 82 0.61 20.23 -2.04
CA THR A 82 0.06 21.59 -2.21
C THR A 82 -0.86 22.03 -1.07
N GLU A 83 -1.55 21.10 -0.41
CA GLU A 83 -2.61 21.40 0.57
C GLU A 83 -2.37 20.74 1.94
N GLY A 84 -1.39 19.84 2.04
CA GLY A 84 -0.95 19.24 3.29
C GLY A 84 -1.69 17.97 3.72
N LEU A 85 -1.23 17.37 4.82
CA LEU A 85 -1.64 16.04 5.27
C LEU A 85 -3.13 15.92 5.60
N VAL A 86 -3.70 16.90 6.30
CA VAL A 86 -5.12 16.85 6.71
C VAL A 86 -6.04 16.87 5.49
N ALA A 87 -5.75 17.73 4.51
CA ALA A 87 -6.54 17.84 3.28
C ALA A 87 -6.54 16.53 2.48
N VAL A 88 -5.36 15.95 2.24
CA VAL A 88 -5.27 14.69 1.49
C VAL A 88 -5.92 13.53 2.24
N MET A 89 -5.80 13.48 3.58
CA MET A 89 -6.44 12.44 4.38
C MET A 89 -7.97 12.52 4.31
N ASN A 90 -8.55 13.72 4.31
CA ASN A 90 -10.00 13.88 4.20
C ASN A 90 -10.55 13.52 2.82
N ARG A 91 -9.75 13.64 1.76
CA ARG A 91 -10.20 13.40 0.37
C ARG A 91 -9.96 11.97 -0.12
N TYR A 92 -8.89 11.31 0.34
CA TYR A 92 -8.39 10.07 -0.25
C TYR A 92 -8.30 8.88 0.72
N ASN A 93 -8.75 9.03 1.97
CA ASN A 93 -8.94 7.91 2.89
C ASN A 93 -10.38 7.42 2.87
#